data_AF-A0A4V2WPY5-F1
#
_entry.id   AF-A0A4V2WPY5-F1
#
_cell.length_a   1.000
_cell.length_b   1.000
_cell.length_c   1.000
_cell.angle_alpha   90.00
_cell.angle_beta   90.00
_cell.angle_gamma   90.00
#
_symmetry.space_group_name_H-M   'P 1'
#
loop_
_entity.id
_entity.type
_entity.pdbx_description
1 polymer ?
#
loop_
_entity_poly.entity_id
_entity_poly.type
_entity_poly.pdbx_seq_one_letter_code
_entity_poly.pdbx_strand_id
1 'polypeptide(L)'
;MILILLSSGWKEVFLSRASHKEILLFFVLWITSLQFNISFVQIELNSSIIVMSMMCMYILVKISAWKKRMQTILIGLLLAILNLVLLEFYAIDPIFVISRMGLDIAVWLSLVCLCMTRDRSMQLASLTLGFILGDTMHAYYHLASASYVLGNSLFQDKWWLAIVIVGVGTVILQQMVISYRRFIHKFETMRKRGWK
;
A
#
# COMPACT_ATOMS: atom_id res chain seq x y z
N MET A 1 -5.71 -16.95 -2.13
CA MET A 1 -5.03 -15.73 -1.61
C MET A 1 -5.57 -15.26 -0.26
N ILE A 2 -6.90 -15.28 -0.03
CA ILE A 2 -7.56 -14.94 1.26
C ILE A 2 -7.06 -15.78 2.46
N LEU A 3 -6.68 -17.05 2.25
CA LEU A 3 -6.14 -17.94 3.29
C LEU A 3 -4.73 -17.55 3.78
N ILE A 4 -3.86 -17.06 2.89
CA ILE A 4 -2.50 -16.60 3.26
C ILE A 4 -2.61 -15.37 4.14
N LEU A 5 -3.43 -14.44 3.65
CA LEU A 5 -3.90 -13.29 4.36
C LEU A 5 -4.36 -13.73 5.76
N LEU A 6 -5.40 -14.57 5.93
CA LEU A 6 -5.92 -15.04 7.24
C LEU A 6 -4.86 -15.56 8.22
N SER A 7 -3.83 -16.25 7.73
CA SER A 7 -2.78 -16.83 8.57
C SER A 7 -1.66 -15.84 8.98
N SER A 8 -1.47 -14.70 8.30
CA SER A 8 -0.21 -13.94 8.38
C SER A 8 -0.07 -12.96 9.57
N GLY A 9 -0.98 -12.94 10.54
CA GLY A 9 -0.90 -12.00 11.67
C GLY A 9 -1.17 -10.52 11.34
N TRP A 10 -1.58 -10.23 10.11
CA TRP A 10 -2.18 -8.96 9.64
C TRP A 10 -3.21 -8.32 10.58
N LYS A 11 -3.87 -9.07 11.47
CA LYS A 11 -4.68 -8.53 12.57
C LYS A 11 -3.88 -7.52 13.39
N GLU A 12 -2.69 -7.87 13.87
CA GLU A 12 -1.84 -6.98 14.67
C GLU A 12 -1.20 -5.87 13.83
N VAL A 13 -1.09 -6.07 12.51
CA VAL A 13 -0.50 -5.12 11.57
C VAL A 13 -1.47 -3.97 11.27
N PHE A 14 -2.76 -4.28 11.09
CA PHE A 14 -3.84 -3.30 10.85
C PHE A 14 -4.52 -2.78 12.14
N LEU A 15 -4.61 -3.55 13.23
CA LEU A 15 -5.50 -3.29 14.38
C LEU A 15 -4.84 -2.82 15.67
N SER A 16 -3.70 -2.13 15.68
CA SER A 16 -3.25 -1.58 16.98
C SER A 16 -4.23 -0.52 17.54
N ARG A 17 -5.14 0.02 16.72
CA ARG A 17 -6.12 1.06 17.11
C ARG A 17 -7.53 0.97 16.49
N ALA A 18 -7.81 0.06 15.57
CA ALA A 18 -9.14 -0.05 14.94
C ALA A 18 -10.01 -1.05 15.71
N SER A 19 -11.31 -0.78 15.82
CA SER A 19 -12.25 -1.69 16.47
C SER A 19 -12.47 -2.93 15.61
N HIS A 20 -12.66 -4.09 16.24
CA HIS A 20 -12.93 -5.34 15.51
C HIS A 20 -14.13 -5.20 14.55
N LYS A 21 -15.13 -4.38 14.92
CA LYS A 21 -16.31 -4.07 14.12
C LYS A 21 -15.98 -3.32 12.84
N GLU A 22 -15.04 -2.37 12.89
CA GLU A 22 -14.64 -1.57 11.71
C GLU A 22 -13.99 -2.45 10.64
N ILE A 23 -13.20 -3.42 11.06
CA ILE A 23 -12.53 -4.35 10.14
C ILE A 23 -13.51 -5.34 9.53
N LEU A 24 -14.40 -5.89 10.34
CA LEU A 24 -15.43 -6.79 9.82
C LEU A 24 -16.31 -6.06 8.81
N LEU A 25 -16.68 -4.80 9.10
CA LEU A 25 -17.44 -3.95 8.19
C LEU A 25 -16.65 -3.67 6.89
N PHE A 26 -15.34 -3.38 6.97
CA PHE A 26 -14.50 -3.22 5.78
C PHE A 26 -14.47 -4.49 4.93
N PHE A 27 -14.24 -5.67 5.51
CA PHE A 27 -14.17 -6.91 4.76
C PHE A 27 -15.52 -7.30 4.16
N VAL A 28 -16.62 -7.10 4.88
CA VAL A 28 -17.97 -7.35 4.36
C VAL A 28 -18.24 -6.42 3.18
N LEU A 29 -18.02 -5.11 3.33
CA LEU A 29 -18.19 -4.13 2.25
C LEU A 29 -17.30 -4.45 1.05
N TRP A 30 -16.05 -4.82 1.29
CA TRP A 30 -15.10 -5.22 0.25
C TRP A 30 -15.59 -6.45 -0.51
N ILE A 31 -15.95 -7.53 0.17
CA ILE A 31 -16.37 -8.77 -0.49
C ILE A 31 -17.66 -8.54 -1.27
N THR A 32 -18.60 -7.78 -0.72
CA THR A 32 -19.82 -7.42 -1.44
C THR A 32 -19.53 -6.57 -2.67
N SER A 33 -18.53 -5.68 -2.62
CA SER A 33 -18.19 -4.81 -3.75
C SER A 33 -17.51 -5.56 -4.90
N LEU A 34 -16.93 -6.73 -4.67
CA LEU A 34 -16.33 -7.55 -5.74
C LEU A 34 -17.32 -7.99 -6.81
N GLN A 35 -18.62 -8.05 -6.48
CA GLN A 35 -19.65 -8.56 -7.38
C GLN A 35 -20.23 -7.48 -8.30
N PHE A 36 -20.00 -6.20 -8.01
CA PHE A 36 -20.61 -5.10 -8.73
C PHE A 36 -19.59 -4.38 -9.61
N ASN A 37 -19.81 -4.46 -10.92
CA ASN A 37 -19.13 -3.63 -11.92
C ASN A 37 -20.16 -2.64 -12.46
N ILE A 38 -19.82 -1.35 -12.42
CA ILE A 38 -20.63 -0.29 -12.99
C ILE A 38 -19.99 0.12 -14.31
N SER A 39 -20.64 -0.19 -15.42
CA SER A 39 -20.18 0.19 -16.76
C SER A 39 -20.68 1.59 -17.14
N PHE A 40 -19.77 2.54 -17.35
CA PHE A 40 -20.04 3.85 -17.90
C PHE A 40 -19.37 4.01 -19.27
N VAL A 41 -20.14 3.86 -20.36
CA VAL A 41 -19.75 4.05 -21.77
C VAL A 41 -18.47 3.31 -22.19
N GLN A 42 -17.28 3.78 -21.79
CA GLN A 42 -15.95 3.20 -22.10
C GLN A 42 -15.15 2.79 -20.85
N ILE A 43 -15.65 3.08 -19.65
CA ILE A 43 -14.99 2.77 -18.37
C ILE A 43 -15.86 1.79 -17.61
N GLU A 44 -15.32 0.64 -17.27
CA GLU A 44 -15.92 -0.24 -16.28
C GLU A 44 -15.28 0.03 -14.93
N LEU A 45 -16.09 0.46 -13.97
CA LEU A 45 -15.63 0.76 -12.62
C LEU A 45 -16.02 -0.38 -11.70
N ASN A 46 -15.03 -1.11 -11.18
CA ASN A 46 -15.26 -2.09 -10.13
C ASN A 46 -15.54 -1.35 -8.81
N SER A 47 -16.63 -1.72 -8.13
CA SER A 47 -17.03 -1.02 -6.91
C SER A 47 -16.01 -1.18 -5.75
N SER A 48 -15.02 -2.07 -5.86
CA SER A 48 -13.86 -2.14 -4.97
C SER A 48 -13.10 -0.81 -4.86
N ILE A 49 -12.95 -0.06 -5.96
CA ILE A 49 -12.28 1.25 -5.95
C ILE A 49 -13.03 2.26 -5.08
N ILE A 50 -14.35 2.20 -5.05
CA ILE A 50 -15.17 3.09 -4.22
C ILE A 50 -14.89 2.80 -2.75
N VAL A 51 -14.89 1.53 -2.36
CA VAL A 51 -14.58 1.11 -0.99
C VAL A 51 -13.15 1.53 -0.59
N MET A 52 -12.17 1.34 -1.47
CA MET A 52 -10.78 1.77 -1.25
C MET A 52 -10.65 3.28 -1.09
N SER A 53 -11.35 4.04 -1.93
CA SER A 53 -11.36 5.50 -1.89
C SER A 53 -11.97 5.99 -0.58
N MET A 54 -13.11 5.41 -0.16
CA MET A 54 -13.73 5.73 1.12
C MET A 54 -12.82 5.41 2.31
N MET A 55 -12.18 4.24 2.31
CA MET A 55 -11.22 3.84 3.34
C MET A 55 -10.05 4.82 3.39
N CYS A 56 -9.51 5.21 2.24
CA CYS A 56 -8.42 6.15 2.15
C CYS A 56 -8.81 7.53 2.71
N MET A 57 -9.98 8.04 2.32
CA MET A 57 -10.50 9.32 2.83
C MET A 57 -10.74 9.27 4.34
N TYR A 58 -11.29 8.16 4.86
CA TYR A 58 -11.46 7.95 6.30
C TYR A 58 -10.11 8.02 7.05
N ILE A 59 -9.07 7.36 6.54
CA ILE A 59 -7.73 7.40 7.15
C ILE A 59 -7.16 8.82 7.11
N LEU A 60 -7.27 9.52 5.98
CA LEU A 60 -6.79 10.90 5.84
C LEU A 60 -7.46 11.86 6.81
N VAL A 61 -8.78 11.72 7.03
CA VAL A 61 -9.53 12.52 8.01
C VAL A 61 -9.09 12.21 9.43
N LYS A 62 -8.79 10.93 9.75
CA LYS A 62 -8.32 10.48 11.07
C LYS A 62 -6.92 10.99 11.42
N ILE A 63 -6.09 11.33 10.44
CA ILE A 63 -4.78 11.97 10.68
C ILE A 63 -5.01 13.40 11.21
N SER A 64 -4.70 13.62 12.48
CA SER A 64 -4.99 14.87 13.20
C SER A 64 -4.13 16.05 12.76
N ALA A 65 -2.86 15.81 12.40
CA ALA A 65 -1.93 16.87 12.05
C ALA A 65 -2.02 17.22 10.56
N TRP A 66 -2.41 18.45 10.23
CA TRP A 66 -2.51 18.95 8.85
C TRP A 66 -1.23 18.72 8.04
N LYS A 67 -0.06 19.01 8.64
CA LYS A 67 1.25 18.78 8.01
C LYS A 67 1.45 17.31 7.59
N LYS A 68 1.07 16.36 8.46
CA LYS A 68 1.15 14.92 8.15
C LYS A 68 0.15 14.52 7.07
N ARG A 69 -1.06 15.09 7.08
CA ARG A 69 -2.07 14.84 6.05
C ARG A 69 -1.58 15.29 4.67
N MET A 70 -1.07 16.52 4.56
CA MET A 70 -0.49 17.04 3.32
C MET A 70 0.70 16.20 2.86
N GLN A 71 1.60 15.83 3.77
CA GLN A 71 2.72 14.94 3.45
C GLN A 71 2.24 13.59 2.92
N THR A 72 1.18 13.01 3.50
CA THR A 72 0.61 11.73 3.04
C THR A 72 0.05 11.84 1.63
N ILE A 73 -0.64 12.94 1.31
CA ILE A 73 -1.19 13.21 -0.02
C ILE A 73 -0.06 13.40 -1.04
N LEU A 74 0.98 14.16 -0.70
CA LEU A 74 2.15 14.37 -1.57
C LEU A 74 2.88 13.05 -1.87
N ILE A 75 3.06 12.20 -0.86
CA ILE A 75 3.67 10.87 -1.05
C ILE A 75 2.76 9.98 -1.88
N GLY A 76 1.43 10.04 -1.68
CA GLY A 76 0.48 9.33 -2.54
C GLY A 76 0.55 9.77 -4.01
N LEU A 77 0.64 11.09 -4.26
CA LEU A 77 0.83 11.64 -5.61
C LEU A 77 2.16 11.21 -6.22
N LEU A 78 3.25 11.23 -5.44
CA LEU A 78 4.55 10.73 -5.89
C LEU A 78 4.47 9.25 -6.30
N LEU A 79 3.81 8.41 -5.48
CA LEU A 79 3.60 6.99 -5.78
C LEU A 79 2.71 6.80 -7.01
N ALA A 80 1.72 7.66 -7.25
CA ALA A 80 0.88 7.63 -8.45
C ALA A 80 1.69 7.89 -9.72
N ILE A 81 2.55 8.92 -9.69
CA ILE A 81 3.46 9.24 -10.80
C ILE A 81 4.43 8.09 -11.02
N LEU A 82 5.02 7.54 -9.96
CA LEU A 82 5.94 6.41 -10.06
C LEU A 82 5.25 5.16 -10.63
N ASN A 83 4.00 4.90 -10.22
CA ASN A 83 3.20 3.80 -10.76
C ASN A 83 2.98 3.96 -12.27
N LEU A 84 2.58 5.16 -12.72
CA LEU A 84 2.41 5.47 -14.14
C LEU A 84 3.73 5.28 -14.91
N VAL A 85 4.82 5.86 -14.42
CA VAL A 85 6.14 5.76 -15.08
C VAL A 85 6.58 4.30 -15.19
N LEU A 86 6.39 3.49 -14.15
CA LEU A 86 6.71 2.07 -14.21
C LEU A 86 5.84 1.33 -15.24
N LEU A 87 4.52 1.60 -15.28
CA LEU A 87 3.62 1.00 -16.27
C LEU A 87 4.06 1.32 -17.71
N GLU A 88 4.36 2.59 -18.01
CA GLU A 88 4.84 3.01 -19.33
C GLU A 88 6.21 2.40 -19.65
N PHE A 89 7.12 2.39 -18.68
CA PHE A 89 8.47 1.85 -18.87
C PHE A 89 8.43 0.35 -19.20
N TYR A 90 7.61 -0.42 -18.48
CA TYR A 90 7.42 -1.84 -18.76
C TYR A 90 6.67 -2.11 -20.07
N ALA A 91 5.88 -1.16 -20.58
CA ALA A 91 5.24 -1.27 -21.89
C ALA A 91 6.26 -1.10 -23.04
N ILE A 92 7.30 -0.30 -22.82
CA ILE A 92 8.35 -0.03 -23.82
C ILE A 92 9.42 -1.13 -23.81
N ASP A 93 9.88 -1.55 -22.63
CA ASP A 93 10.96 -2.54 -22.50
C ASP A 93 10.62 -3.63 -21.45
N PRO A 94 10.26 -4.85 -21.89
CA PRO A 94 9.93 -5.94 -20.99
C PRO A 94 11.15 -6.59 -20.31
N ILE A 95 12.39 -6.17 -20.59
CA ILE A 95 13.62 -6.77 -20.02
C ILE A 95 13.65 -6.68 -18.49
N PHE A 96 12.98 -5.69 -17.89
CA PHE A 96 12.93 -5.50 -16.44
C PHE A 96 11.86 -6.33 -15.71
N VAL A 97 11.05 -7.12 -16.42
CA VAL A 97 9.99 -7.94 -15.81
C VAL A 97 10.63 -9.24 -15.29
N ILE A 98 10.87 -9.31 -13.97
CA ILE A 98 11.52 -10.48 -13.35
C ILE A 98 10.52 -11.63 -13.18
N SER A 99 9.25 -11.32 -12.89
CA SER A 99 8.22 -12.35 -12.68
C SER A 99 6.90 -11.99 -13.32
N ARG A 100 6.28 -10.90 -12.88
CA ARG A 100 5.03 -10.37 -13.44
C ARG A 100 5.03 -8.87 -13.23
N MET A 101 4.78 -8.12 -14.30
CA MET A 101 4.72 -6.64 -14.30
C MET A 101 3.97 -6.08 -13.09
N GLY A 102 2.83 -6.69 -12.71
CA GLY A 102 2.06 -6.27 -11.55
C GLY A 102 2.75 -6.45 -10.20
N LEU A 103 3.44 -7.57 -9.99
CA LEU A 103 4.13 -7.85 -8.73
C LEU A 103 5.31 -6.91 -8.54
N ASP A 104 6.08 -6.68 -9.61
CA ASP A 104 7.29 -5.85 -9.56
C ASP A 104 6.94 -4.40 -9.21
N ILE A 105 5.88 -3.85 -9.81
CA ILE A 105 5.35 -2.51 -9.48
C ILE A 105 4.94 -2.44 -8.01
N ALA A 106 4.19 -3.43 -7.52
CA ALA A 106 3.74 -3.43 -6.12
C ALA A 106 4.92 -3.48 -5.14
N VAL A 107 5.97 -4.25 -5.46
CA VAL A 107 7.23 -4.29 -4.69
C VAL A 107 7.91 -2.92 -4.71
N TRP A 108 8.11 -2.30 -5.86
CA TRP A 108 8.76 -0.99 -5.93
C TRP A 108 8.01 0.11 -5.18
N LEU A 109 6.70 0.22 -5.38
CA LEU A 109 5.88 1.22 -4.69
C LEU A 109 5.88 1.00 -3.17
N SER A 110 5.81 -0.26 -2.73
CA SER A 110 5.85 -0.60 -1.31
C SER A 110 7.20 -0.23 -0.67
N LEU A 111 8.33 -0.51 -1.33
CA LEU A 111 9.67 -0.14 -0.85
C LEU A 111 9.85 1.38 -0.75
N VAL A 112 9.42 2.12 -1.77
CA VAL A 112 9.47 3.59 -1.73
C VAL A 112 8.60 4.14 -0.60
N CYS A 113 7.38 3.62 -0.44
CA CYS A 113 6.49 4.02 0.65
C CYS A 113 7.09 3.73 2.03
N LEU A 114 7.72 2.56 2.20
CA LEU A 114 8.41 2.15 3.42
C LEU A 114 9.54 3.11 3.81
N CYS A 115 10.30 3.57 2.82
CA CYS A 115 11.39 4.53 3.03
C CYS A 115 10.88 5.94 3.39
N MET A 116 9.73 6.36 2.81
CA MET A 116 9.21 7.72 2.96
C MET A 116 8.36 7.92 4.22
N THR A 117 7.69 6.88 4.70
CA THR A 117 6.73 6.98 5.81
C THR A 117 6.96 5.92 6.87
N ARG A 118 6.95 6.33 8.15
CA ARG A 118 7.10 5.41 9.30
C ARG A 118 5.77 5.02 9.94
N ASP A 119 4.75 5.85 9.78
CA ASP A 119 3.43 5.60 10.34
C ASP A 119 2.63 4.70 9.39
N ARG A 120 2.16 3.56 9.90
CA ARG A 120 1.39 2.59 9.12
C ARG A 120 0.11 3.17 8.52
N SER A 121 -0.54 4.09 9.23
CA SER A 121 -1.77 4.72 8.72
C SER A 121 -1.46 5.60 7.51
N MET A 122 -0.34 6.34 7.58
CA MET A 122 0.13 7.16 6.47
C MET A 122 0.55 6.29 5.29
N GLN A 123 1.31 5.22 5.54
CA GLN A 123 1.74 4.24 4.53
C GLN A 123 0.55 3.68 3.73
N LEU A 124 -0.48 3.21 4.45
CA LEU A 124 -1.68 2.62 3.85
C LEU A 124 -2.45 3.64 3.00
N ALA A 125 -2.65 4.86 3.51
CA ALA A 125 -3.33 5.92 2.78
C ALA A 125 -2.53 6.38 1.55
N SER A 126 -1.20 6.57 1.67
CA SER A 126 -0.37 6.98 0.54
C SER A 126 -0.28 5.90 -0.54
N LEU A 127 -0.16 4.63 -0.17
CA LEU A 127 -0.20 3.53 -1.16
C LEU A 127 -1.55 3.45 -1.85
N THR A 128 -2.64 3.52 -1.09
CA THR A 128 -3.99 3.43 -1.67
C THR A 128 -4.25 4.60 -2.62
N LEU A 129 -3.88 5.82 -2.25
CA LEU A 129 -3.90 6.97 -3.17
C LEU A 129 -3.03 6.73 -4.41
N GLY A 130 -1.79 6.27 -4.21
CA GLY A 130 -0.85 6.03 -5.30
C GLY A 130 -1.38 5.03 -6.34
N PHE A 131 -1.94 3.92 -5.87
CA PHE A 131 -2.57 2.93 -6.76
C PHE A 131 -3.81 3.49 -7.46
N ILE A 132 -4.76 4.08 -6.72
CA ILE A 132 -6.00 4.59 -7.32
C ILE A 132 -5.70 5.68 -8.36
N LEU A 133 -4.89 6.67 -7.99
CA LEU A 133 -4.56 7.77 -8.89
C LEU A 133 -3.71 7.30 -10.06
N GLY A 134 -2.74 6.43 -9.83
CA GLY A 134 -1.89 5.90 -10.91
C GLY A 134 -2.67 5.06 -11.92
N ASP A 135 -3.57 4.18 -11.45
CA ASP A 135 -4.44 3.38 -12.33
C ASP A 135 -5.45 4.26 -13.08
N THR A 136 -6.02 5.27 -12.41
CA THR A 136 -6.92 6.25 -13.05
C THR A 136 -6.20 7.07 -14.11
N MET A 137 -4.96 7.54 -13.84
CA MET A 137 -4.16 8.27 -14.80
C MET A 137 -3.78 7.40 -16.00
N HIS A 138 -3.36 6.17 -15.77
CA HIS A 138 -3.00 5.24 -16.84
C HIS A 138 -4.21 4.90 -17.72
N ALA A 139 -5.37 4.62 -17.10
CA ALA A 139 -6.64 4.45 -17.79
C ALA A 139 -6.97 5.69 -18.63
N TYR A 140 -6.81 6.88 -18.06
CA TYR A 140 -7.10 8.14 -18.75
C TYR A 140 -6.27 8.30 -20.04
N TYR A 141 -4.98 7.95 -20.01
CA TYR A 141 -4.12 7.99 -21.21
C TYR A 141 -4.48 6.93 -22.27
N HIS A 142 -5.04 5.79 -21.86
CA HIS A 142 -5.35 4.66 -22.75
C HIS A 142 -6.83 4.54 -23.12
N LEU A 143 -7.68 5.47 -22.67
CA LEU A 143 -9.13 5.50 -22.95
C LEU A 143 -9.47 5.44 -24.45
N ALA A 144 -8.59 5.97 -25.31
CA ALA A 144 -8.83 6.02 -26.75
C ALA A 144 -8.72 4.66 -27.44
N SER A 145 -8.06 3.67 -26.83
CA SER A 145 -7.70 2.41 -27.52
C SER A 145 -8.54 1.20 -27.12
N ALA A 146 -9.15 1.16 -25.93
CA ALA A 146 -10.01 0.05 -25.49
C ALA A 146 -10.87 0.41 -24.26
N SER A 147 -11.91 -0.39 -24.00
CA SER A 147 -12.64 -0.37 -22.73
C SER A 147 -11.71 -0.74 -21.58
N TYR A 148 -11.46 0.18 -20.65
CA TYR A 148 -10.58 -0.05 -19.50
C TYR A 148 -11.39 -0.37 -18.25
N VAL A 149 -11.02 -1.44 -17.55
CA VAL A 149 -11.64 -1.86 -16.28
C VAL A 149 -10.82 -1.36 -15.11
N LEU A 150 -11.29 -0.29 -14.46
CA LEU A 150 -10.70 0.23 -13.24
C LEU A 150 -11.02 -0.71 -12.07
N GLY A 151 -9.98 -1.07 -11.29
CA GLY A 151 -10.17 -1.85 -10.06
C GLY A 151 -10.35 -3.35 -10.29
N ASN A 152 -9.83 -3.85 -11.41
CA ASN A 152 -9.84 -5.27 -11.75
C ASN A 152 -9.17 -6.15 -10.68
N SER A 153 -9.28 -7.48 -10.80
CA SER A 153 -8.68 -8.42 -9.86
C SER A 153 -7.16 -8.24 -9.73
N LEU A 154 -6.47 -7.94 -10.82
CA LEU A 154 -5.02 -7.67 -10.80
C LEU A 154 -4.67 -6.45 -9.96
N PHE A 155 -5.45 -5.37 -10.04
CA PHE A 155 -5.27 -4.18 -9.23
C PHE A 155 -5.39 -4.48 -7.73
N GLN A 156 -6.38 -5.29 -7.36
CA GLN A 156 -6.58 -5.70 -5.97
C GLN A 156 -5.43 -6.57 -5.47
N ASP A 157 -4.95 -7.51 -6.28
CA ASP A 157 -3.80 -8.35 -5.95
C ASP A 157 -2.53 -7.51 -5.74
N LYS A 158 -2.27 -6.52 -6.61
CA LYS A 158 -1.16 -5.57 -6.45
C LYS A 158 -1.27 -4.78 -5.15
N TRP A 159 -2.46 -4.26 -4.87
CA TRP A 159 -2.72 -3.47 -3.66
C TRP A 159 -2.52 -4.30 -2.38
N TRP A 160 -3.08 -5.52 -2.34
CA TRP A 160 -2.89 -6.44 -1.21
C TRP A 160 -1.43 -6.79 -1.01
N LEU A 161 -0.72 -7.12 -2.08
CA LEU A 161 0.71 -7.45 -2.01
C LEU A 161 1.50 -6.27 -1.44
N ALA A 162 1.28 -5.05 -1.94
CA ALA A 162 1.99 -3.86 -1.50
C ALA A 162 1.77 -3.59 0.01
N ILE A 163 0.53 -3.74 0.49
CA ILE A 163 0.21 -3.62 1.91
C ILE A 163 0.96 -4.65 2.75
N VAL A 164 0.97 -5.91 2.31
CA VAL A 164 1.68 -6.99 3.01
C VAL A 164 3.18 -6.68 3.08
N ILE A 165 3.78 -6.27 1.95
CA ILE A 165 5.21 -5.94 1.90
C ILE A 165 5.54 -4.77 2.83
N VAL A 166 4.75 -3.68 2.82
CA VAL A 166 4.99 -2.55 3.72
C VAL A 166 4.77 -2.92 5.18
N GLY A 167 3.75 -3.75 5.48
CA GLY A 167 3.50 -4.25 6.82
C GLY A 167 4.67 -5.07 7.37
N VAL A 168 5.10 -6.09 6.60
CA VAL A 168 6.24 -6.95 6.95
C VAL A 168 7.53 -6.15 7.02
N GLY A 169 7.79 -5.29 6.04
CA GLY A 169 8.97 -4.42 6.00
C GLY A 169 9.04 -3.49 7.21
N THR A 170 7.90 -2.94 7.65
CA THR A 170 7.85 -2.06 8.82
C THR A 170 8.20 -2.83 10.10
N VAL A 171 7.69 -4.06 10.25
CA VAL A 171 8.02 -4.92 11.39
C VAL A 171 9.51 -5.28 11.39
N ILE A 172 10.06 -5.67 10.23
CA ILE A 172 11.49 -6.00 10.09
C ILE A 172 12.36 -4.80 10.48
N LEU A 173 12.07 -3.61 9.93
CA LEU A 173 12.81 -2.39 10.27
C LEU A 173 12.73 -2.04 11.75
N GLN A 174 11.55 -2.18 12.37
CA GLN A 174 11.38 -1.96 13.81
C GLN A 174 12.24 -2.93 14.63
N GLN A 175 12.26 -4.22 14.28
CA GLN A 175 13.06 -5.22 14.97
C GLN A 175 14.56 -4.97 14.79
N MET A 176 15.00 -4.57 13.59
CA MET A 176 16.41 -4.21 13.33
C MET A 176 16.85 -3.02 14.20
N VAL A 177 16.03 -1.96 14.28
CA VAL A 177 16.32 -0.78 15.10
C VAL A 177 16.42 -1.13 16.58
N ILE A 178 15.49 -1.94 17.10
CA ILE A 178 15.49 -2.38 18.50
C ILE A 178 16.72 -3.25 18.78
N SER A 179 17.03 -4.19 17.88
CA SER A 179 18.19 -5.09 18.04
C SER A 179 19.51 -4.32 18.03
N TYR A 180 19.64 -3.35 17.12
CA TYR A 180 20.82 -2.48 17.04
C TYR A 180 21.01 -1.65 18.32
N ARG A 181 19.93 -1.05 18.85
CA ARG A 181 19.98 -0.30 20.12
C ARG A 181 20.40 -1.19 21.31
N ARG A 182 19.87 -2.41 21.40
CA ARG A 182 20.25 -3.38 22.44
C ARG A 182 21.72 -3.75 22.34
N PHE A 183 22.22 -3.94 21.11
CA PHE A 183 23.62 -4.28 20.86
C PHE A 183 24.55 -3.15 21.32
N ILE A 184 24.27 -1.90 20.95
CA ILE A 184 25.06 -0.73 21.39
C ILE A 184 25.06 -0.63 22.91
N HIS A 185 23.89 -0.72 23.55
CA HIS A 185 23.81 -0.59 25.00
C HIS A 185 24.60 -1.70 25.72
N LYS A 186 24.53 -2.94 25.22
CA LYS A 186 25.33 -4.05 25.74
C LYS A 186 26.82 -3.79 25.56
N PHE A 187 27.24 -3.28 24.40
CA PHE A 187 28.64 -2.93 24.12
C PHE A 187 29.17 -1.85 25.07
N GLU A 188 28.39 -0.79 25.32
CA GLU A 188 28.77 0.27 26.28
C GLU A 188 28.89 -0.25 27.72
N THR A 189 27.99 -1.13 28.15
CA THR A 189 28.07 -1.72 29.51
C THR A 189 29.28 -2.64 29.68
N MET A 190 29.68 -3.38 28.64
CA MET A 190 30.90 -4.20 28.65
C MET A 190 32.15 -3.32 28.71
N ARG A 191 32.20 -2.23 27.93
CA ARG A 191 33.33 -1.28 27.97
C ARG A 191 33.55 -0.66 29.35
N LYS A 192 32.48 -0.37 30.10
CA LYS A 192 32.56 0.19 31.46
C LYS A 192 32.99 -0.83 32.54
N ARG A 193 32.86 -2.14 32.29
CA ARG A 193 33.25 -3.19 33.24
C ARG A 193 34.70 -3.66 33.10
N GLY A 194 35.32 -3.51 31.92
CA GLY A 194 36.71 -3.92 31.66
C GLY A 194 37.79 -2.94 32.14
N TRP A 195 37.45 -1.93 32.94
CA TRP A 195 38.38 -0.94 33.53
C TRP A 195 38.44 -1.08 35.06
N LYS A 196 38.46 -2.32 35.56
CA LYS A 196 38.79 -2.67 36.94
C LYS A 196 39.75 -3.84 36.95
#